data_AF-A0A6A1QFX0-F1
#
_entry.id   AF-A0A6A1QFX0-F1
#
_cell.length_a   1.000
_cell.length_b   1.000
_cell.length_c   1.000
_cell.angle_alpha   90.00
_cell.angle_beta   90.00
_cell.angle_gamma   90.00
#
_symmetry.space_group_name_H-M   'P 1'
#
loop_
_entity.id
_entity.type
_entity.pdbx_description
1 polymer ?
#
loop_
_entity_poly.entity_id
_entity_poly.type
_entity_poly.pdbx_seq_one_letter_code
_entity_poly.pdbx_strand_id
1 'polypeptide(L)'
;MPLLKDPRAKVLNTLITGVDIVMNHHLQKTSFKKEAYKEYIKDYMKSAKGKLGEQGPERVKPFMTGAAEQIKHILANFKNSVLYR
;
A
#
# COMPACT_ATOMS: atom_id res chain seq x y z
N MET A 1 -12.68 53.80 2.94
CA MET A 1 -11.36 53.13 3.13
C MET A 1 -11.57 51.63 3.11
N PRO A 2 -11.08 50.87 2.12
CA PRO A 2 -11.10 49.41 2.18
C PRO A 2 -9.97 48.92 3.09
N LEU A 3 -10.32 48.03 4.02
CA LEU A 3 -9.39 47.30 4.87
C LEU A 3 -8.40 46.49 4.01
N LEU A 4 -7.11 46.71 4.25
CA LEU A 4 -6.00 45.94 3.68
C LEU A 4 -6.20 44.47 4.06
N LYS A 5 -6.60 43.64 3.09
CA LYS A 5 -6.66 42.18 3.27
C LYS A 5 -5.24 41.70 3.55
N ASP A 6 -5.02 41.14 4.74
CA ASP A 6 -3.73 40.59 5.16
C ASP A 6 -3.18 39.63 4.09
N PRO A 7 -1.98 39.88 3.49
CA PRO A 7 -1.42 39.04 2.44
C PRO A 7 -1.03 37.63 2.91
N ARG A 8 -0.82 37.43 4.21
CA ARG A 8 -0.41 36.15 4.82
C ARG A 8 -1.57 35.17 4.89
N ALA A 9 -2.82 35.66 4.89
CA ALA A 9 -4.02 34.82 4.84
C ALA A 9 -4.16 34.02 3.53
N LYS A 10 -3.41 34.36 2.47
CA LYS A 10 -3.41 33.63 1.19
C LYS A 10 -2.36 32.52 1.08
N VAL A 11 -1.32 32.52 1.92
CA VAL A 11 -0.13 31.66 1.74
C VAL A 11 -0.26 30.32 2.48
N LEU A 12 -1.26 30.16 3.35
CA LEU A 12 -1.44 28.91 4.13
C LEU A 12 -2.11 27.78 3.34
N ASN A 13 -2.58 28.02 2.11
CA ASN A 13 -3.44 27.07 1.38
C ASN A 13 -2.67 26.16 0.39
N THR A 14 -1.34 26.09 0.48
CA THR A 14 -0.49 25.36 -0.48
C THR A 14 0.49 24.38 0.17
N LEU A 15 0.45 24.21 1.49
CA LEU A 15 1.29 23.22 2.17
C LEU A 15 0.66 21.84 2.04
N ILE A 16 1.25 20.99 1.18
CA ILE A 16 0.88 19.59 1.02
C ILE A 16 1.81 18.76 1.91
N THR A 17 1.25 18.13 2.94
CA THR A 17 1.96 17.17 3.79
C THR A 17 1.53 15.75 3.43
N GLY A 18 2.48 14.83 3.33
CA GLY A 18 2.18 13.43 3.03
C GLY A 18 3.36 12.51 3.28
N VAL A 19 3.12 11.21 3.13
CA VAL A 19 4.19 10.21 3.20
C VAL A 19 5.02 10.30 1.92
N ASP A 20 6.33 10.50 2.06
CA ASP A 20 7.26 10.73 0.95
C ASP A 20 7.11 9.69 -0.17
N ILE A 21 7.15 8.39 0.17
CA ILE A 21 7.02 7.30 -0.81
C ILE A 21 5.65 7.29 -1.54
N VAL A 22 4.59 7.75 -0.89
CA VAL A 22 3.24 7.81 -1.49
C VAL A 22 3.18 8.95 -2.50
N MET A 23 3.79 10.09 -2.17
CA MET A 23 3.81 11.27 -3.03
C MET A 23 4.73 11.05 -4.25
N ASN A 24 5.94 10.52 -4.02
CA ASN A 24 6.97 10.36 -5.05
C ASN A 24 6.68 9.22 -6.03
N HIS A 25 6.02 8.15 -5.59
CA HIS A 25 5.66 7.01 -6.44
C HIS A 25 4.18 6.98 -6.84
N HIS A 26 3.44 8.05 -6.54
CA HIS A 26 2.03 8.21 -6.88
C HIS A 26 1.13 7.06 -6.41
N LEU A 27 1.46 6.48 -5.25
CA LEU A 27 0.75 5.30 -4.72
C LEU A 27 -0.72 5.63 -4.45
N GLN A 28 -1.61 4.77 -4.92
CA GLN A 28 -3.05 4.97 -4.79
C GLN A 28 -3.60 4.10 -3.66
N LYS A 29 -4.21 4.74 -2.65
CA LYS A 29 -4.88 4.00 -1.58
C LYS A 29 -6.04 3.19 -2.16
N THR A 30 -6.11 1.91 -1.79
CA THR A 30 -7.19 1.00 -2.20
C THR A 30 -7.90 0.43 -0.98
N SER A 31 -9.18 0.12 -1.15
CA SER A 31 -10.05 -0.41 -0.11
C SER A 31 -10.51 -1.81 -0.49
N PHE A 32 -10.31 -2.76 0.41
CA PHE A 32 -10.81 -4.12 0.27
C PHE A 32 -11.72 -4.49 1.45
N LYS A 33 -12.74 -5.30 1.18
CA LYS A 33 -13.32 -6.15 2.25
C LYS A 33 -12.32 -7.25 2.57
N LYS A 34 -12.23 -7.66 3.83
CA LYS A 34 -11.25 -8.67 4.29
C LYS A 34 -11.32 -9.97 3.49
N GLU A 35 -12.53 -10.43 3.13
CA GLU A 35 -12.70 -11.64 2.30
C GLU A 35 -12.20 -11.46 0.86
N ALA A 36 -12.51 -10.32 0.22
CA ALA A 36 -12.01 -10.01 -1.12
C ALA A 36 -10.47 -9.90 -1.14
N TYR A 37 -9.86 -9.40 -0.06
CA TYR A 37 -8.40 -9.38 0.07
C TYR A 37 -7.80 -10.79 0.17
N LYS A 38 -8.45 -11.73 0.88
CA LYS A 38 -7.99 -13.12 0.97
C LYS A 38 -7.99 -13.81 -0.40
N GLU A 39 -9.00 -13.56 -1.23
CA GLU A 39 -9.07 -14.07 -2.60
C GLU A 39 -7.96 -13.46 -3.45
N TYR A 40 -7.83 -12.12 -3.42
CA TYR A 40 -6.80 -11.40 -4.15
C TYR A 40 -5.38 -11.89 -3.81
N ILE A 41 -5.04 -11.99 -2.52
CA ILE A 41 -3.69 -12.38 -2.10
C ILE A 41 -3.39 -13.85 -2.44
N LYS A 42 -4.41 -14.72 -2.43
CA LYS A 42 -4.25 -16.12 -2.84
C LYS A 42 -3.86 -16.23 -4.31
N ASP A 43 -4.53 -15.47 -5.19
CA ASP A 43 -4.20 -15.49 -6.62
C ASP A 43 -2.87 -14.79 -6.91
N TYR A 44 -2.58 -13.67 -6.23
CA TYR A 44 -1.27 -13.03 -6.29
C TYR A 44 -0.14 -13.99 -5.90
N MET A 45 -0.30 -14.75 -4.82
CA MET A 45 0.69 -15.74 -4.37
C MET A 45 0.93 -16.83 -5.41
N LYS A 46 -0.12 -17.31 -6.11
CA LYS A 46 0.06 -18.28 -7.20
C LYS A 46 0.88 -17.67 -8.34
N SER A 47 0.55 -16.44 -8.76
CA SER A 47 1.29 -15.75 -9.82
C SER A 47 2.75 -15.49 -9.42
N ALA A 48 3.00 -15.08 -8.18
CA ALA A 48 4.34 -14.89 -7.65
C ALA A 48 5.12 -16.21 -7.63
N LYS A 49 4.48 -17.33 -7.24
CA LYS A 49 5.08 -18.66 -7.30
C LYS A 49 5.55 -19.03 -8.70
N GLY A 50 4.69 -18.82 -9.70
CA GLY A 50 4.98 -19.11 -11.11
C GLY A 50 6.20 -18.34 -11.58
N LYS A 51 6.19 -17.01 -11.44
CA LYS A 51 7.31 -16.15 -11.84
C LYS A 51 8.61 -16.47 -11.11
N LEU A 52 8.53 -16.77 -9.81
CA LEU A 52 9.71 -17.10 -9.02
C LEU A 52 10.26 -18.48 -9.38
N GLY A 53 9.41 -19.43 -9.78
CA GLY A 53 9.83 -20.71 -10.33
C GLY A 53 10.63 -20.60 -11.62
N GLU A 54 10.30 -19.62 -12.47
CA GLU A 54 11.01 -19.35 -13.72
C GLU A 54 12.36 -18.63 -13.51
N GLN A 55 12.42 -17.68 -12.57
CA GLN A 55 13.56 -16.76 -12.42
C GLN A 55 14.52 -17.12 -11.29
N GLY A 56 14.06 -17.89 -10.30
CA GLY A 56 14.80 -18.20 -9.08
C GLY A 56 14.11 -19.30 -8.28
N PRO A 57 14.04 -20.53 -8.80
CA PRO A 57 13.28 -21.62 -8.22
C PRO A 57 13.66 -21.95 -6.77
N GLU A 58 14.93 -21.74 -6.40
CA GLU A 58 15.43 -21.88 -5.04
C GLU A 58 14.78 -20.92 -4.04
N ARG A 59 14.30 -19.76 -4.51
CA ARG A 59 13.63 -18.74 -3.68
C ARG A 59 12.15 -19.04 -3.44
N VAL A 60 11.56 -19.99 -4.18
CA VAL A 60 10.13 -20.31 -4.08
C VAL A 60 9.75 -20.75 -2.68
N LYS A 61 10.47 -21.72 -2.11
CA LYS A 61 10.17 -22.26 -0.78
C LYS A 61 10.30 -21.20 0.32
N PRO A 62 11.43 -20.48 0.48
CA PRO A 62 11.54 -19.47 1.53
C PRO A 62 10.53 -18.32 1.36
N PHE A 63 10.27 -17.88 0.13
CA PHE A 63 9.28 -16.84 -0.13
C PHE A 63 7.87 -17.29 0.26
N MET A 64 7.44 -18.48 -0.15
CA MET A 64 6.09 -19.00 0.16
C MET A 64 5.88 -19.16 1.67
N THR A 65 6.89 -19.63 2.40
CA THR A 65 6.83 -19.77 3.85
C THR A 65 6.72 -18.40 4.54
N GLY A 66 7.64 -17.47 4.26
CA GLY A 66 7.63 -16.15 4.88
C GLY A 66 6.40 -15.32 4.51
N ALA A 67 5.95 -15.39 3.25
CA ALA A 67 4.75 -14.69 2.81
C ALA A 67 3.50 -15.22 3.52
N ALA A 68 3.38 -16.53 3.76
CA ALA A 68 2.24 -17.10 4.48
C ALA A 68 2.14 -16.57 5.93
N GLU A 69 3.27 -16.39 6.61
CA GLU A 69 3.29 -15.77 7.94
C GLU A 69 2.85 -14.31 7.88
N GLN A 70 3.41 -13.53 6.95
CA GLN A 70 3.07 -12.12 6.83
C GLN A 70 1.59 -11.89 6.46
N ILE A 71 1.03 -12.73 5.59
CA ILE A 71 -0.40 -12.69 5.25
C ILE A 71 -1.26 -12.92 6.48
N LYS A 72 -0.88 -13.85 7.38
CA LYS A 72 -1.60 -14.05 8.66
C LYS A 72 -1.57 -12.78 9.51
N HIS A 73 -0.42 -12.13 9.64
CA HIS A 73 -0.28 -10.88 10.39
C HIS A 73 -1.14 -9.74 9.83
N ILE A 74 -1.15 -9.58 8.49
CA ILE A 74 -1.99 -8.59 7.81
C ILE A 74 -3.48 -8.88 8.04
N LEU A 75 -3.90 -10.15 7.92
CA LEU A 75 -5.29 -10.51 8.15
C LEU A 75 -5.74 -10.30 9.60
N ALA A 76 -4.86 -10.55 10.57
CA ALA A 76 -5.14 -10.26 11.98
C ALA A 76 -5.33 -8.76 12.22
N ASN A 77 -4.52 -7.91 11.58
CA ASN A 77 -4.51 -6.46 11.74
C ASN A 77 -5.17 -5.70 10.58
N PHE A 78 -6.08 -6.34 9.84
CA PHE A 78 -6.55 -5.84 8.55
C PHE A 78 -7.17 -4.44 8.64
N LYS A 79 -7.90 -4.15 9.73
CA LYS A 79 -8.53 -2.83 9.98
C LYS A 79 -7.51 -1.71 10.21
N ASN A 80 -6.31 -2.05 10.68
CA ASN A 80 -5.23 -1.10 10.95
C ASN A 80 -4.26 -0.96 9.77
N SER A 81 -4.48 -1.74 8.71
CA SER A 81 -3.61 -1.75 7.53
C SER A 81 -4.20 -0.86 6.44
N VAL A 82 -3.37 -0.03 5.82
CA VAL A 82 -3.72 0.72 4.61
C VAL A 82 -3.07 0.04 3.42
N LEU A 83 -3.87 -0.32 2.42
CA LEU A 83 -3.40 -0.94 1.19
C LEU A 83 -3.20 0.13 0.11
N TYR A 84 -2.12 -0.02 -0.65
CA TYR A 84 -1.78 0.83 -1.79
C TYR A 84 -1.56 -0.04 -3.04
N ARG A 85 -1.67 0.57 -4.22
CA ARG A 85 -1.30 0.01 -5.52
C ARG A 85 -0.52 1.02 -6.36
#